data_AF-A0A924CT87-F1
#
_entry.id   AF-A0A924CT87-F1
#
_cell.length_a   1.000
_cell.length_b   1.000
_cell.length_c   1.000
_cell.angle_alpha   90.00
_cell.angle_beta   90.00
_cell.angle_gamma   90.00
#
_symmetry.space_group_name_H-M   'P 1'
#
loop_
_entity.id
_entity.type
_entity.pdbx_description
1 polymer ?
#
loop_
_entity_poly.entity_id
_entity_poly.type
_entity_poly.pdbx_seq_one_letter_code
_entity_poly.pdbx_strand_id
1 'polypeptide(L)'
;MTDSKSAPRRRSRWKVTPFARIGIAVGVVALIVVAGVAASSLASAKLQNTAAVSHSASAVAAVKSSALPSASTAPTPTPTPTPTTTSAVPSSAASAAAETAASAGGAAVSSAGAVLPNAVRTPGAINAAVTQATIAQTICTSGWTSTIRPPSSFTTALKVKQLASGYSYQGDTRTADYEEDHLISLELGGSPTAEANLWPEPYVGTSGARVKDQIENKLNALVCSGAITLATAQSAITSNWWGAYQIYVLHTPATAPAPPAVAEPAPAPQPPATPAQPPASASDHPVGATGQCVDGTYTSAAHRTGACSRHGGLSVYY
;
A
#
# COMPACT_ATOMS: atom_id res chain seq x y z
N MET A 1 -27.35 76.32 21.34
CA MET A 1 -27.69 74.92 21.10
C MET A 1 -26.63 74.02 21.71
N THR A 2 -27.06 73.22 22.69
CA THR A 2 -26.50 71.92 23.17
C THR A 2 -25.01 71.78 23.51
N ASP A 3 -24.72 72.02 24.78
CA ASP A 3 -23.68 71.35 25.58
C ASP A 3 -23.96 69.83 25.67
N SER A 4 -23.01 68.98 25.26
CA SER A 4 -23.09 67.52 25.48
C SER A 4 -22.12 67.08 26.57
N LYS A 5 -22.70 66.84 27.75
CA LYS A 5 -22.11 66.22 28.94
C LYS A 5 -21.52 64.84 28.62
N SER A 6 -20.26 64.63 28.99
CA SER A 6 -19.59 63.32 29.02
C SER A 6 -20.13 62.45 30.17
N ALA A 7 -20.50 61.20 29.87
CA ALA A 7 -20.95 60.21 30.86
C ALA A 7 -19.77 59.49 31.55
N PRO A 8 -19.84 59.16 32.86
CA PRO A 8 -18.77 58.47 33.57
C PRO A 8 -18.78 56.94 33.36
N ARG A 9 -17.60 56.38 33.04
CA ARG A 9 -17.35 54.93 32.97
C ARG A 9 -17.41 54.30 34.37
N ARG A 10 -18.42 53.45 34.63
CA ARG A 10 -18.46 52.57 35.81
C ARG A 10 -17.37 51.50 35.71
N ARG A 11 -16.36 51.58 36.56
CA ARG A 11 -15.42 50.47 36.83
C ARG A 11 -16.07 49.52 37.84
N SER A 12 -16.46 48.33 37.40
CA SER A 12 -16.91 47.24 38.26
C SER A 12 -15.73 46.71 39.08
N ARG A 13 -15.75 47.02 40.37
CA ARG A 13 -14.74 46.63 41.36
C ARG A 13 -15.09 45.20 41.82
N TRP A 14 -14.48 44.18 41.23
CA TRP A 14 -14.62 42.80 41.68
C TRP A 14 -13.89 42.65 43.02
N LYS A 15 -14.64 42.31 44.07
CA LYS A 15 -14.09 42.04 45.40
C LYS A 15 -13.41 40.67 45.38
N VAL A 16 -12.08 40.66 45.52
CA VAL A 16 -11.31 39.45 45.80
C VAL A 16 -11.50 39.07 47.27
N THR A 17 -12.11 37.92 47.51
CA THR A 17 -12.14 37.26 48.82
C THR A 17 -10.86 36.46 49.03
N PRO A 18 -10.18 36.55 50.19
CA PRO A 18 -9.00 35.73 50.46
C PRO A 18 -9.41 34.28 50.74
N PHE A 19 -8.91 33.35 49.93
CA PHE A 19 -9.02 31.91 50.20
C PHE A 19 -8.11 31.54 51.38
N ALA A 20 -8.72 30.90 52.38
CA ALA A 20 -8.06 30.30 53.53
C ALA A 20 -7.07 29.22 53.08
N ARG A 21 -5.85 29.28 53.64
CA ARG A 21 -4.82 28.26 53.46
C ARG A 21 -5.18 27.03 54.28
N ILE A 22 -5.65 25.98 53.62
CA ILE A 22 -5.71 24.63 54.19
C ILE A 22 -4.40 23.93 53.83
N GLY A 23 -3.54 23.76 54.83
CA GLY A 23 -2.33 22.95 54.70
C GLY A 23 -2.70 21.47 54.64
N ILE A 24 -2.34 20.80 53.54
CA ILE A 24 -2.42 19.34 53.44
C ILE A 24 -1.01 18.79 53.69
N ALA A 25 -0.89 18.00 54.75
CA ALA A 25 0.32 17.33 55.17
C ALA A 25 0.75 16.27 54.14
N VAL A 26 2.02 16.30 53.75
CA VAL A 26 2.67 15.25 52.95
C VAL A 26 3.02 14.10 53.88
N GLY A 27 2.22 13.03 53.85
CA GLY A 27 2.53 11.77 54.50
C GLY A 27 3.48 10.93 53.65
N VAL A 28 4.73 10.80 54.10
CA VAL A 28 5.71 9.86 53.53
C VAL A 28 5.34 8.46 53.99
N VAL A 29 4.93 7.59 53.07
CA VAL A 29 4.79 6.15 53.32
C VAL A 29 5.99 5.45 52.67
N ALA A 30 6.93 5.03 53.52
CA ALA A 30 8.00 4.12 53.16
C ALA A 30 7.42 2.70 53.00
N LEU A 31 7.49 2.14 51.80
CA LEU A 31 7.19 0.72 51.57
C LEU A 31 8.50 -0.07 51.50
N ILE A 32 8.60 -0.99 52.46
CA ILE A 32 9.73 -1.86 52.76
C ILE A 32 9.89 -2.93 51.66
N VAL A 33 11.15 -3.15 51.29
CA VAL A 33 11.67 -4.22 50.45
C VAL A 33 11.40 -5.59 51.09
N VAL A 34 10.84 -6.52 50.32
CA VAL A 34 10.96 -7.96 50.61
C VAL A 34 11.60 -8.63 49.39
N ALA A 35 12.81 -9.14 49.62
CA ALA A 35 13.54 -10.00 48.71
C ALA A 35 12.87 -11.39 48.65
N GLY A 36 12.62 -11.88 47.44
CA GLY A 36 12.14 -13.24 47.18
C GLY A 36 13.00 -13.88 46.10
N VAL A 37 13.99 -14.65 46.54
CA VAL A 37 14.85 -15.50 45.73
C VAL A 37 14.07 -16.75 45.33
N ALA A 38 14.01 -17.05 44.03
CA ALA A 38 13.80 -18.42 43.55
C ALA A 38 14.51 -18.57 42.20
N ALA A 39 15.67 -19.24 42.25
CA ALA A 39 16.39 -19.73 41.11
C ALA A 39 15.66 -20.95 40.52
N SER A 40 15.58 -21.03 39.20
CA SER A 40 15.55 -22.29 38.46
C SER A 40 16.11 -22.06 37.07
N SER A 41 17.23 -22.74 36.85
CA SER A 41 18.03 -22.83 35.64
C SER A 41 17.21 -23.19 34.40
N LEU A 42 17.63 -22.73 33.22
CA LEU A 42 17.77 -23.61 32.05
C LEU A 42 18.71 -22.97 30.99
N ALA A 43 19.86 -23.62 30.83
CA ALA A 43 20.63 -23.85 29.61
C ALA A 43 20.86 -22.70 28.61
N SER A 44 22.12 -22.26 28.56
CA SER A 44 22.75 -21.76 27.33
C SER A 44 22.78 -22.87 26.28
N ALA A 45 22.17 -22.64 25.12
CA ALA A 45 22.43 -23.41 23.90
C ALA A 45 23.01 -22.48 22.83
N LYS A 46 24.32 -22.59 22.68
CA LYS A 46 25.12 -22.02 21.60
C LYS A 46 24.88 -22.90 20.38
N LEU A 47 24.13 -22.41 19.39
CA LEU A 47 24.12 -23.02 18.06
C LEU A 47 24.88 -22.12 17.09
N GLN A 48 26.13 -22.51 16.86
CA GLN A 48 26.88 -22.17 15.67
C GLN A 48 26.17 -22.85 14.50
N ASN A 49 25.64 -22.07 13.56
CA ASN A 49 25.25 -22.60 12.26
C ASN A 49 26.18 -22.01 11.20
N THR A 50 27.25 -22.75 10.92
CA THR A 50 28.09 -22.58 9.73
C THR A 50 27.38 -23.24 8.56
N ALA A 51 26.62 -22.46 7.80
CA ALA A 51 26.19 -22.85 6.46
C ALA A 51 27.01 -22.04 5.46
N ALA A 52 28.09 -22.67 4.97
CA ALA A 52 28.79 -22.25 3.78
C ALA A 52 27.84 -22.42 2.59
N VAL A 53 27.42 -21.31 1.97
CA VAL A 53 26.80 -21.32 0.65
C VAL A 53 27.75 -20.60 -0.30
N SER A 54 28.35 -21.41 -1.18
CA SER A 54 29.12 -20.99 -2.34
C SER A 54 28.35 -19.97 -3.16
N HIS A 55 28.90 -18.76 -3.26
CA HIS A 55 28.52 -17.82 -4.31
C HIS A 55 29.32 -18.18 -5.57
N SER A 56 28.71 -18.98 -6.44
CA SER A 56 29.15 -19.06 -7.83
C SER A 56 28.72 -17.77 -8.53
N ALA A 57 29.71 -16.92 -8.81
CA ALA A 57 29.56 -15.80 -9.71
C ALA A 57 29.19 -16.31 -11.10
N SER A 58 28.14 -15.77 -11.69
CA SER A 58 27.96 -15.82 -13.15
C SER A 58 27.77 -14.40 -13.65
N ALA A 59 28.81 -13.94 -14.34
CA ALA A 59 28.86 -12.72 -15.11
C ALA A 59 27.78 -12.77 -16.20
N VAL A 60 26.92 -11.75 -16.24
CA VAL A 60 26.03 -11.52 -17.38
C VAL A 60 26.75 -10.55 -18.30
N ALA A 61 27.25 -11.09 -19.41
CA ALA A 61 27.86 -10.32 -20.48
C ALA A 61 26.80 -9.41 -21.13
N ALA A 62 27.17 -8.15 -21.29
CA ALA A 62 26.45 -7.17 -22.08
C ALA A 62 26.45 -7.58 -23.55
N VAL A 63 25.26 -7.64 -24.15
CA VAL A 63 25.09 -7.54 -25.61
C VAL A 63 24.27 -6.29 -25.93
N LYS A 64 24.98 -5.28 -26.43
CA LYS A 64 24.41 -4.25 -27.30
C LYS A 64 23.95 -4.93 -28.59
N SER A 65 22.74 -4.64 -29.05
CA SER A 65 22.59 -4.23 -30.44
C SER A 65 21.22 -3.60 -30.73
N SER A 66 21.32 -2.54 -31.49
CA SER A 66 20.29 -1.67 -32.05
C SER A 66 19.50 -2.36 -33.16
N ALA A 67 18.21 -2.01 -33.30
CA ALA A 67 17.59 -1.61 -34.59
C ALA A 67 16.08 -1.34 -34.42
N LEU A 68 15.69 -0.09 -34.64
CA LEU A 68 14.41 0.33 -35.25
C LEU A 68 14.72 0.70 -36.72
N PRO A 69 13.75 0.96 -37.62
CA PRO A 69 12.29 0.95 -37.47
C PRO A 69 11.57 0.16 -38.59
N SER A 70 10.25 -0.03 -38.48
CA SER A 70 9.41 0.08 -39.67
C SER A 70 7.96 0.40 -39.30
N ALA A 71 7.47 1.49 -39.89
CA ALA A 71 6.11 1.97 -39.80
C ALA A 71 5.14 0.99 -40.48
N SER A 72 4.00 0.73 -39.85
CA SER A 72 2.86 0.08 -40.50
C SER A 72 1.67 1.02 -40.46
N THR A 73 1.32 1.45 -41.66
CA THR A 73 0.29 2.40 -42.04
C THR A 73 -1.10 1.81 -41.84
N ALA A 74 -1.99 2.58 -41.21
CA ALA A 74 -3.42 2.34 -41.17
C ALA A 74 -4.06 2.45 -42.58
N PRO A 75 -5.21 1.80 -42.81
CA PRO A 75 -6.19 2.31 -43.75
C PRO A 75 -7.46 2.80 -43.03
N THR A 76 -7.72 4.10 -43.17
CA THR A 76 -9.00 4.76 -42.86
C THR A 76 -9.82 4.87 -44.14
N PRO A 77 -11.10 4.44 -44.19
CA PRO A 77 -12.02 4.87 -45.24
C PRO A 77 -12.85 6.10 -44.81
N THR A 78 -12.88 7.13 -45.65
CA THR A 78 -13.71 8.36 -45.59
C THR A 78 -15.03 8.17 -46.39
N PRO A 79 -16.00 9.11 -46.42
CA PRO A 79 -17.42 8.91 -46.05
C PRO A 79 -18.37 9.07 -47.25
N THR A 80 -19.70 9.21 -47.02
CA THR A 80 -20.75 9.96 -47.80
C THR A 80 -22.07 9.15 -47.92
N PRO A 81 -23.30 9.76 -47.96
CA PRO A 81 -23.94 10.74 -47.08
C PRO A 81 -25.35 10.28 -46.60
N THR A 82 -25.97 11.14 -45.78
CA THR A 82 -27.33 11.11 -45.21
C THR A 82 -28.46 11.06 -46.26
N PRO A 83 -29.69 10.66 -45.88
CA PRO A 83 -30.70 11.71 -45.73
C PRO A 83 -31.57 11.64 -44.47
N THR A 84 -32.05 12.85 -44.17
CA THR A 84 -32.82 13.43 -43.07
C THR A 84 -34.22 12.85 -42.89
N THR A 85 -34.69 12.66 -41.64
CA THR A 85 -35.97 13.24 -41.15
C THR A 85 -36.19 13.07 -39.64
N THR A 86 -36.19 14.21 -38.94
CA THR A 86 -37.19 14.69 -37.96
C THR A 86 -37.75 13.73 -36.91
N SER A 87 -37.40 13.98 -35.64
CA SER A 87 -38.40 14.44 -34.65
C SER A 87 -37.74 14.93 -33.37
N ALA A 88 -37.98 16.20 -33.07
CA ALA A 88 -37.58 16.88 -31.85
C ALA A 88 -38.46 16.42 -30.67
N VAL A 89 -37.82 16.16 -29.54
CA VAL A 89 -38.45 16.22 -28.22
C VAL A 89 -37.51 17.02 -27.31
N PRO A 90 -37.95 18.13 -26.69
CA PRO A 90 -37.12 18.88 -25.76
C PRO A 90 -37.18 18.19 -24.40
N SER A 91 -36.12 17.47 -24.01
CA SER A 91 -35.92 17.10 -22.61
C SER A 91 -34.91 18.07 -22.01
N SER A 92 -35.43 19.24 -21.66
CA SER A 92 -34.73 20.23 -20.86
C SER A 92 -34.86 19.83 -19.39
N ALA A 93 -33.78 19.26 -18.85
CA ALA A 93 -33.31 19.48 -17.47
C ALA A 93 -32.18 18.48 -17.21
N ALA A 94 -31.03 18.73 -17.85
CA ALA A 94 -29.76 18.42 -17.21
C ALA A 94 -29.71 19.29 -15.94
N SER A 95 -30.34 18.78 -14.88
CA SER A 95 -30.23 19.36 -13.55
C SER A 95 -28.77 19.24 -13.19
N ALA A 96 -28.16 20.41 -12.98
CA ALA A 96 -26.81 20.59 -12.54
C ALA A 96 -26.48 19.61 -11.40
N ALA A 97 -25.84 18.49 -11.73
CA ALA A 97 -24.86 17.92 -10.84
C ALA A 97 -23.69 18.89 -10.91
N ALA A 98 -23.72 19.86 -10.01
CA ALA A 98 -22.58 20.70 -9.69
C ALA A 98 -21.38 19.77 -9.50
N GLU A 99 -20.58 19.65 -10.55
CA GLU A 99 -19.15 19.50 -10.42
C GLU A 99 -18.70 20.78 -9.71
N THR A 100 -18.87 20.72 -8.39
CA THR A 100 -18.37 21.69 -7.45
C THR A 100 -16.90 21.75 -7.80
N ALA A 101 -16.46 22.89 -8.34
CA ALA A 101 -15.06 23.18 -8.59
C ALA A 101 -14.26 22.55 -7.45
N ALA A 102 -13.50 21.51 -7.77
CA ALA A 102 -12.76 20.70 -6.83
C ALA A 102 -12.01 21.65 -5.90
N SER A 103 -12.52 21.80 -4.68
CA SER A 103 -12.22 22.98 -3.87
C SER A 103 -10.72 23.03 -3.63
N ALA A 104 -10.07 24.11 -4.06
CA ALA A 104 -8.74 24.49 -3.57
C ALA A 104 -8.76 24.86 -2.06
N GLY A 105 -9.87 24.60 -1.36
CA GLY A 105 -10.09 24.91 0.04
C GLY A 105 -9.37 24.01 1.03
N GLY A 106 -9.60 24.31 2.30
CA GLY A 106 -8.98 23.67 3.45
C GLY A 106 -9.51 22.28 3.77
N ALA A 107 -9.12 21.77 4.93
CA ALA A 107 -9.64 20.53 5.48
C ALA A 107 -11.18 20.57 5.64
N ALA A 108 -11.84 19.43 5.41
CA ALA A 108 -13.28 19.26 5.54
C ALA A 108 -13.68 18.82 6.96
N VAL A 109 -14.97 18.90 7.30
CA VAL A 109 -15.49 18.36 8.56
C VAL A 109 -16.56 17.32 8.25
N SER A 110 -16.41 16.12 8.82
CA SER A 110 -17.43 15.08 8.74
C SER A 110 -18.70 15.47 9.50
N SER A 111 -19.81 14.81 9.20
CA SER A 111 -21.07 14.98 9.96
C SER A 111 -20.93 14.70 11.46
N ALA A 112 -19.94 13.90 11.85
CA ALA A 112 -19.61 13.58 13.24
C ALA A 112 -18.58 14.55 13.87
N GLY A 113 -18.23 15.64 13.20
CA GLY A 113 -17.35 16.69 13.73
C GLY A 113 -15.84 16.43 13.59
N ALA A 114 -15.43 15.28 13.06
CA ALA A 114 -14.01 15.00 12.79
C ALA A 114 -13.52 15.76 11.55
N VAL A 115 -12.29 16.28 11.62
CA VAL A 115 -11.64 16.95 10.49
C VAL A 115 -11.09 15.91 9.52
N LEU A 116 -11.40 16.05 8.24
CA LEU A 116 -10.95 15.18 7.16
C LEU A 116 -10.02 15.95 6.20
N PRO A 117 -9.05 15.28 5.56
CA PRO A 117 -8.28 15.90 4.49
C PRO A 117 -9.17 16.34 3.34
N ASN A 118 -8.69 17.31 2.56
CA ASN A 118 -9.35 17.66 1.32
C ASN A 118 -9.06 16.56 0.29
N ALA A 119 -10.08 15.80 -0.11
CA ALA A 119 -9.95 14.65 -0.99
C ALA A 119 -9.36 14.98 -2.38
N VAL A 120 -9.44 16.24 -2.83
CA VAL A 120 -8.84 16.68 -4.10
C VAL A 120 -7.33 16.85 -3.94
N ARG A 121 -6.90 17.38 -2.80
CA ARG A 121 -5.48 17.68 -2.54
C ARG A 121 -4.71 16.49 -1.98
N THR A 122 -5.38 15.67 -1.17
CA THR A 122 -4.82 14.50 -0.50
C THR A 122 -5.74 13.29 -0.73
N PRO A 123 -5.80 12.74 -1.95
CA PRO A 123 -6.61 11.55 -2.26
C PRO A 123 -6.10 10.25 -1.63
N GLY A 124 -4.87 10.23 -1.10
CA GLY A 124 -4.25 9.04 -0.51
C GLY A 124 -3.34 8.29 -1.49
N ALA A 125 -2.21 8.90 -1.87
CA ALA A 125 -1.24 8.21 -2.72
C ALA A 125 -0.55 7.04 -1.97
N ILE A 126 -0.45 5.89 -2.63
CA ILE A 126 0.18 4.66 -2.10
C ILE A 126 1.67 4.55 -2.46
N ASN A 127 2.42 3.79 -1.67
CA ASN A 127 3.77 3.36 -1.97
C ASN A 127 3.73 2.09 -2.84
N ALA A 128 4.22 2.18 -4.08
CA ALA A 128 4.21 1.07 -5.03
C ALA A 128 5.02 -0.16 -4.58
N ALA A 129 5.96 -0.01 -3.64
CA ALA A 129 6.69 -1.12 -3.05
C ALA A 129 5.88 -1.93 -2.03
N VAL A 130 4.72 -1.40 -1.59
CA VAL A 130 3.82 -2.07 -0.64
C VAL A 130 2.58 -2.54 -1.39
N THR A 131 2.50 -3.85 -1.54
CA THR A 131 1.42 -4.58 -2.20
C THR A 131 0.98 -5.71 -1.30
N GLN A 132 -0.20 -6.29 -1.54
CA GLN A 132 -0.67 -7.45 -0.79
C GLN A 132 0.35 -8.59 -0.76
N ALA A 133 1.12 -8.77 -1.84
CA ALA A 133 2.15 -9.81 -1.95
C ALA A 133 3.44 -9.51 -1.16
N THR A 134 3.67 -8.23 -0.82
CA THR A 134 4.92 -7.77 -0.18
C THR A 134 4.73 -7.32 1.28
N ILE A 135 3.51 -7.37 1.82
CA ILE A 135 3.23 -6.89 3.19
C ILE A 135 4.08 -7.61 4.24
N ALA A 136 4.36 -8.90 4.04
CA ALA A 136 5.16 -9.70 4.97
C ALA A 136 6.62 -9.22 5.06
N GLN A 137 7.16 -8.60 4.01
CA GLN A 137 8.53 -8.05 3.96
C GLN A 137 8.55 -6.52 4.14
N THR A 138 7.39 -5.88 4.25
CA THR A 138 7.24 -4.43 4.35
C THR A 138 6.51 -4.05 5.63
N ILE A 139 5.23 -3.66 5.53
CA ILE A 139 4.45 -3.09 6.63
C ILE A 139 4.18 -4.05 7.80
N CYS A 140 4.37 -5.36 7.61
CA CYS A 140 4.29 -6.36 8.68
C CYS A 140 5.66 -6.78 9.22
N THR A 141 6.74 -6.14 8.75
CA THR A 141 8.09 -6.29 9.30
C THR A 141 8.40 -5.13 10.24
N SER A 142 8.77 -5.45 11.48
CA SER A 142 9.12 -4.45 12.49
C SER A 142 10.24 -3.53 11.99
N GLY A 143 10.07 -2.22 12.18
CA GLY A 143 11.05 -1.20 11.81
C GLY A 143 11.05 -0.79 10.33
N TRP A 144 10.31 -1.46 9.45
CA TRP A 144 10.32 -1.14 8.01
C TRP A 144 9.91 0.32 7.73
N THR A 145 8.85 0.81 8.38
CA THR A 145 8.37 2.20 8.19
C THR A 145 9.41 3.24 8.59
N SER A 146 10.31 2.92 9.52
CA SER A 146 11.41 3.83 9.90
C SER A 146 12.41 4.04 8.76
N THR A 147 12.53 3.07 7.85
CA THR A 147 13.46 3.15 6.70
C THR A 147 12.96 4.04 5.57
N ILE A 148 11.65 4.29 5.50
CA ILE A 148 11.02 5.08 4.44
C ILE A 148 10.46 6.42 4.94
N ARG A 149 10.48 6.67 6.25
CA ARG A 149 9.95 7.91 6.83
C ARG A 149 10.75 9.11 6.29
N PRO A 150 10.08 10.16 5.76
CA PRO A 150 10.78 11.35 5.32
C PRO A 150 11.44 12.09 6.50
N PRO A 151 12.52 12.85 6.26
CA PRO A 151 13.13 13.66 7.31
C PRO A 151 12.15 14.76 7.76
N SER A 152 12.23 15.15 9.03
CA SER A 152 11.35 16.19 9.60
C SER A 152 11.47 17.55 8.91
N SER A 153 12.62 17.84 8.29
CA SER A 153 12.81 19.05 7.49
C SER A 153 11.90 19.09 6.26
N PHE A 154 11.67 17.94 5.62
CA PHE A 154 10.76 17.83 4.48
C PHE A 154 9.32 18.11 4.90
N THR A 155 8.84 17.43 5.94
CA THR A 155 7.44 17.58 6.41
C THR A 155 7.20 18.98 6.99
N THR A 156 8.19 19.57 7.67
CA THR A 156 8.09 20.95 8.17
C THR A 156 7.95 21.96 7.03
N ALA A 157 8.75 21.83 5.96
CA ALA A 157 8.68 22.72 4.80
C ALA A 157 7.35 22.57 4.05
N LEU A 158 6.87 21.33 3.88
CA LEU A 158 5.60 21.05 3.22
C LEU A 158 4.42 21.65 4.00
N LYS A 159 4.38 21.46 5.32
CA LYS A 159 3.33 22.00 6.19
C LYS A 159 3.18 23.51 6.07
N VAL A 160 4.31 24.24 6.10
CA VAL A 160 4.32 25.70 5.94
C VAL A 160 3.72 26.10 4.59
N LYS A 161 4.12 25.43 3.50
CA LYS A 161 3.60 25.68 2.15
C LYS A 161 2.10 25.40 2.07
N GLN A 162 1.64 24.28 2.61
CA GLN A 162 0.23 23.88 2.55
C GLN A 162 -0.68 24.81 3.38
N LEU A 163 -0.27 25.18 4.58
CA LEU A 163 -1.02 26.13 5.42
C LEU A 163 -1.12 27.51 4.72
N ALA A 164 -0.02 28.00 4.15
CA ALA A 164 0.00 29.27 3.40
C ALA A 164 -0.88 29.23 2.13
N SER A 165 -1.12 28.05 1.57
CA SER A 165 -1.98 27.88 0.39
C SER A 165 -3.48 27.82 0.74
N GLY A 166 -3.86 27.97 2.01
CA GLY A 166 -5.24 27.81 2.47
C GLY A 166 -5.67 26.35 2.69
N TYR A 167 -4.74 25.40 2.84
CA TYR A 167 -5.11 24.03 3.28
C TYR A 167 -5.52 23.97 4.77
N SER A 168 -5.32 25.06 5.50
CA SER A 168 -5.61 25.13 6.92
C SER A 168 -7.07 24.81 7.25
N TYR A 169 -7.26 24.28 8.45
CA TYR A 169 -8.56 24.21 9.09
C TYR A 169 -8.96 25.62 9.58
N GLN A 170 -10.11 26.11 9.11
CA GLN A 170 -10.66 27.42 9.51
C GLN A 170 -9.70 28.61 9.35
N GLY A 171 -8.76 28.54 8.41
CA GLY A 171 -7.79 29.61 8.15
C GLY A 171 -6.62 29.68 9.15
N ASP A 172 -6.51 28.75 10.10
CA ASP A 172 -5.41 28.74 11.07
C ASP A 172 -4.09 28.30 10.43
N THR A 173 -3.08 29.17 10.47
CA THR A 173 -1.77 28.94 9.85
C THR A 173 -0.65 28.67 10.87
N ARG A 174 -0.98 28.53 12.16
CA ARG A 174 0.01 28.22 13.19
C ARG A 174 0.47 26.77 13.07
N THR A 175 1.70 26.57 12.60
CA THR A 175 2.29 25.23 12.38
C THR A 175 2.28 24.32 13.61
N ALA A 176 2.26 24.88 14.82
CA ALA A 176 2.20 24.13 16.08
C ALA A 176 0.85 23.44 16.33
N ASP A 177 -0.22 23.91 15.68
CA ASP A 177 -1.57 23.36 15.84
C ASP A 177 -1.85 22.19 14.88
N TYR A 178 -0.86 21.82 14.06
CA TYR A 178 -0.96 20.81 13.03
C TYR A 178 0.19 19.80 13.08
N GLU A 179 -0.11 18.55 12.77
CA GLU A 179 0.82 17.51 12.35
C GLU A 179 0.85 17.46 10.82
N GLU A 180 2.02 17.26 10.21
CA GLU A 180 2.07 16.94 8.78
C GLU A 180 1.99 15.43 8.66
N ASP A 181 0.81 14.93 8.28
CA ASP A 181 0.50 13.52 8.45
C ASP A 181 0.08 12.83 7.16
N HIS A 182 0.26 11.52 7.13
CA HIS A 182 -0.09 10.68 6.01
C HIS A 182 -1.58 10.28 6.08
N LEU A 183 -2.39 10.55 5.06
CA LEU A 183 -3.78 10.07 5.02
C LEU A 183 -3.84 8.54 5.08
N ILE A 184 -3.06 7.87 4.22
CA ILE A 184 -2.75 6.45 4.37
C ILE A 184 -1.44 6.37 5.15
N SER A 185 -1.48 5.83 6.36
CA SER A 185 -0.28 5.60 7.17
C SER A 185 0.82 4.85 6.39
N LEU A 186 2.09 5.08 6.75
CA LEU A 186 3.19 4.26 6.22
C LEU A 186 3.00 2.77 6.57
N GLU A 187 2.33 2.48 7.68
CA GLU A 187 1.96 1.13 8.12
C GLU A 187 0.82 0.49 7.29
N LEU A 188 0.19 1.28 6.42
CA LEU A 188 -0.82 0.84 5.45
C LEU A 188 -0.33 1.04 4.01
N GLY A 189 0.97 1.21 3.82
CA GLY A 189 1.57 1.35 2.50
C GLY A 189 1.27 2.70 1.84
N GLY A 190 1.06 3.76 2.63
CA GLY A 190 0.99 5.12 2.10
C GLY A 190 2.33 5.59 1.53
N SER A 191 2.26 6.48 0.53
CA SER A 191 3.45 7.10 -0.04
C SER A 191 4.12 8.02 0.99
N PRO A 192 5.46 7.93 1.18
CA PRO A 192 6.15 8.68 2.22
C PRO A 192 6.25 10.18 1.94
N THR A 193 6.28 10.59 0.68
CA THR A 193 6.61 11.97 0.28
C THR A 193 5.64 12.59 -0.73
N ALA A 194 4.64 11.84 -1.19
CA ALA A 194 3.65 12.41 -2.10
C ALA A 194 2.76 13.42 -1.35
N GLU A 195 2.69 14.67 -1.84
CA GLU A 195 1.73 15.65 -1.31
C GLU A 195 0.28 15.12 -1.40
N ALA A 196 -0.02 14.26 -2.37
CA ALA A 196 -1.29 13.57 -2.50
C ALA A 196 -1.59 12.55 -1.38
N ASN A 197 -0.65 12.25 -0.50
CA ASN A 197 -0.86 11.46 0.72
C ASN A 197 -0.56 12.26 2.00
N LEU A 198 -0.12 13.52 1.90
CA LEU A 198 0.31 14.34 3.02
C LEU A 198 -0.61 15.54 3.19
N TRP A 199 -0.98 15.83 4.43
CA TRP A 199 -1.85 16.97 4.74
C TRP A 199 -1.55 17.55 6.13
N PRO A 200 -1.89 18.83 6.37
CA PRO A 200 -1.74 19.42 7.67
C PRO A 200 -2.96 19.01 8.51
N GLU A 201 -2.78 17.99 9.33
CA GLU A 201 -3.81 17.47 10.23
C GLU A 201 -3.86 18.27 11.53
N PRO A 202 -4.99 18.90 11.89
CA PRO A 202 -5.06 19.67 13.11
C PRO A 202 -5.13 18.78 14.36
N TYR A 203 -4.52 19.23 15.46
CA TYR A 203 -4.62 18.55 16.76
C TYR A 203 -5.97 18.77 17.49
N VAL A 204 -6.93 19.45 16.85
CA VAL A 204 -8.16 19.92 17.50
C VAL A 204 -9.17 18.80 17.77
N GLY A 205 -9.95 18.98 18.85
CA GLY A 205 -11.12 18.16 19.15
C GLY A 205 -10.81 16.76 19.70
N THR A 206 -11.84 15.92 19.78
CA THR A 206 -11.78 14.51 20.21
C THR A 206 -11.44 13.55 19.07
N SER A 207 -11.09 14.10 17.90
CA SER A 207 -10.95 13.40 16.63
C SER A 207 -9.84 14.06 15.80
N GLY A 208 -8.70 14.35 16.42
CA GLY A 208 -7.49 14.85 15.76
C GLY A 208 -6.41 13.77 15.61
N ALA A 209 -5.21 14.16 15.19
CA ALA A 209 -4.08 13.27 14.86
C ALA A 209 -3.86 12.11 15.84
N ARG A 210 -3.91 12.38 17.16
CA ARG A 210 -3.71 11.37 18.21
C ARG A 210 -4.73 10.23 18.20
N VAL A 211 -5.93 10.47 17.69
CA VAL A 211 -7.00 9.47 17.59
C VAL A 211 -6.87 8.68 16.29
N LYS A 212 -6.38 9.33 15.23
CA LYS A 212 -6.08 8.66 13.96
C LYS A 212 -5.02 7.57 14.13
N ASP A 213 -4.00 7.78 14.96
CA ASP A 213 -3.01 6.75 15.33
C ASP A 213 -3.66 5.41 15.73
N GLN A 214 -4.78 5.44 16.46
CA GLN A 214 -5.45 4.22 16.93
C GLN A 214 -6.06 3.41 15.79
N ILE A 215 -6.71 4.07 14.82
CA ILE A 215 -7.29 3.36 13.67
C ILE A 215 -6.19 2.86 12.73
N GLU A 216 -5.09 3.59 12.56
CA GLU A 216 -3.95 3.13 11.76
C GLU A 216 -3.35 1.83 12.31
N ASN A 217 -3.04 1.82 13.61
CA ASN A 217 -2.54 0.63 14.30
C ASN A 217 -3.54 -0.53 14.21
N LYS A 218 -4.84 -0.26 14.38
CA LYS A 218 -5.89 -1.29 14.28
C LYS A 218 -5.97 -1.88 12.88
N LEU A 219 -5.93 -1.06 11.84
CA LEU A 219 -5.98 -1.51 10.45
C LEU A 219 -4.71 -2.28 10.08
N ASN A 220 -3.53 -1.82 10.48
CA ASN A 220 -2.27 -2.56 10.25
C ASN A 220 -2.33 -3.94 10.89
N ALA A 221 -2.78 -4.04 12.15
CA ALA A 221 -2.93 -5.33 12.82
C ALA A 221 -3.88 -6.28 12.08
N LEU A 222 -5.01 -5.77 11.57
CA LEU A 222 -5.97 -6.58 10.80
C LEU A 222 -5.39 -7.02 9.44
N VAL A 223 -4.60 -6.17 8.78
CA VAL A 223 -3.90 -6.52 7.54
C VAL A 223 -2.84 -7.58 7.79
N CYS A 224 -1.99 -7.39 8.81
CA CYS A 224 -0.90 -8.29 9.13
C CYS A 224 -1.36 -9.63 9.73
N SER A 225 -2.57 -9.69 10.31
CA SER A 225 -3.21 -10.95 10.68
C SER A 225 -3.97 -11.61 9.52
N GLY A 226 -4.06 -10.96 8.35
CA GLY A 226 -4.86 -11.44 7.21
C GLY A 226 -6.38 -11.36 7.39
N ALA A 227 -6.87 -10.64 8.41
CA ALA A 227 -8.30 -10.49 8.67
C ALA A 227 -8.99 -9.58 7.63
N ILE A 228 -8.26 -8.60 7.09
CA ILE A 228 -8.68 -7.78 5.95
C ILE A 228 -7.53 -7.65 4.94
N THR A 229 -7.85 -7.32 3.69
CA THR A 229 -6.82 -7.02 2.68
C THR A 229 -6.23 -5.62 2.89
N LEU A 230 -5.01 -5.40 2.40
CA LEU A 230 -4.39 -4.07 2.35
C LEU A 230 -5.28 -3.06 1.64
N ALA A 231 -5.88 -3.45 0.50
CA ALA A 231 -6.77 -2.58 -0.28
C ALA A 231 -8.04 -2.20 0.51
N THR A 232 -8.58 -3.12 1.31
CA THR A 232 -9.72 -2.83 2.21
C THR A 232 -9.35 -1.79 3.25
N ALA A 233 -8.18 -1.93 3.89
CA ALA A 233 -7.69 -0.97 4.88
C ALA A 233 -7.45 0.42 4.26
N GLN A 234 -6.78 0.46 3.11
CA GLN A 234 -6.50 1.70 2.37
C GLN A 234 -7.80 2.41 1.95
N SER A 235 -8.78 1.66 1.42
CA SER A 235 -10.08 2.23 1.03
C SER A 235 -10.86 2.79 2.23
N ALA A 236 -10.83 2.10 3.37
CA ALA A 236 -11.51 2.56 4.57
C ALA A 236 -10.96 3.89 5.09
N ILE A 237 -9.62 4.02 5.17
CA ILE A 237 -8.99 5.21 5.75
C ILE A 237 -9.06 6.42 4.80
N THR A 238 -8.92 6.23 3.48
CA THR A 238 -8.99 7.33 2.50
C THR A 238 -10.39 7.90 2.36
N SER A 239 -11.42 7.05 2.45
CA SER A 239 -12.81 7.49 2.27
C SER A 239 -13.29 8.33 3.44
N ASN A 240 -13.09 7.84 4.67
CA ASN A 240 -13.46 8.53 5.91
C ASN A 240 -12.77 7.86 7.10
N TRP A 241 -11.58 8.34 7.48
CA TRP A 241 -10.82 7.76 8.57
C TRP A 241 -11.59 7.74 9.91
N TRP A 242 -12.47 8.72 10.16
CA TRP A 242 -13.29 8.76 11.37
C TRP A 242 -14.44 7.74 11.33
N GLY A 243 -15.03 7.53 10.16
CA GLY A 243 -15.98 6.44 9.93
C GLY A 243 -15.32 5.07 10.16
N ALA A 244 -14.10 4.90 9.63
CA ALA A 244 -13.30 3.70 9.88
C ALA A 244 -12.97 3.52 11.37
N TYR A 245 -12.60 4.58 12.08
CA TYR A 245 -12.38 4.55 13.53
C TYR A 245 -13.61 4.02 14.28
N GLN A 246 -14.79 4.55 13.96
CA GLN A 246 -16.03 4.07 14.55
C GLN A 246 -16.28 2.59 14.26
N ILE A 247 -16.02 2.13 13.03
CA ILE A 247 -16.28 0.74 12.61
C ILE A 247 -15.28 -0.27 13.18
N TYR A 248 -13.99 0.06 13.24
CA TYR A 248 -12.95 -0.91 13.56
C TYR A 248 -12.41 -0.80 14.99
N VAL A 249 -12.51 0.38 15.60
CA VAL A 249 -12.01 0.62 16.97
C VAL A 249 -13.15 0.62 17.97
N LEU A 250 -14.21 1.41 17.74
CA LEU A 250 -15.31 1.54 18.71
C LEU A 250 -16.26 0.34 18.68
N HIS A 251 -16.71 -0.03 17.48
CA HIS A 251 -17.47 -1.26 17.30
C HIS A 251 -16.46 -2.36 17.07
N THR A 252 -16.13 -3.13 18.09
CA THR A 252 -15.43 -4.40 17.84
C THR A 252 -16.44 -5.31 17.13
N PRO A 253 -16.27 -5.66 15.84
CA PRO A 253 -17.04 -6.76 15.30
C PRO A 253 -16.56 -7.98 16.08
N ALA A 254 -17.42 -8.55 16.91
CA ALA A 254 -17.20 -9.87 17.44
C ALA A 254 -16.99 -10.79 16.24
N THR A 255 -15.75 -11.20 16.02
CA THR A 255 -15.33 -12.18 15.01
C THR A 255 -16.01 -11.95 13.66
N ALA A 256 -15.50 -11.00 12.87
CA ALA A 256 -15.76 -11.08 11.43
C ALA A 256 -15.38 -12.50 10.99
N PRO A 257 -16.28 -13.25 10.31
CA PRO A 257 -15.89 -14.54 9.76
C PRO A 257 -14.65 -14.29 8.92
N ALA A 258 -13.68 -15.20 9.03
CA ALA A 258 -12.50 -15.17 8.17
C ALA A 258 -12.99 -14.83 6.75
N PRO A 259 -12.40 -13.81 6.08
CA PRO A 259 -12.80 -13.50 4.71
C PRO A 259 -12.86 -14.83 3.95
N PRO A 260 -13.91 -15.10 3.15
CA PRO A 260 -13.95 -16.31 2.35
C PRO A 260 -12.59 -16.36 1.66
N ALA A 261 -11.85 -17.47 1.88
CA ALA A 261 -10.49 -17.62 1.41
C ALA A 261 -10.46 -17.01 0.01
N VAL A 262 -9.78 -15.86 -0.14
CA VAL A 262 -9.67 -15.24 -1.45
C VAL A 262 -9.06 -16.35 -2.27
N ALA A 263 -9.82 -16.87 -3.23
CA ALA A 263 -9.33 -17.90 -4.11
C ALA A 263 -7.97 -17.42 -4.54
N GLU A 264 -6.94 -18.23 -4.26
CA GLU A 264 -5.60 -18.01 -4.76
C GLU A 264 -5.75 -17.45 -6.18
N PRO A 265 -5.13 -16.30 -6.52
CA PRO A 265 -5.30 -15.69 -7.83
C PRO A 265 -5.15 -16.80 -8.84
N ALA A 266 -6.19 -17.03 -9.66
CA ALA A 266 -6.15 -18.07 -10.66
C ALA A 266 -4.79 -17.94 -11.35
N PRO A 267 -4.02 -19.03 -11.47
CA PRO A 267 -2.68 -18.96 -12.05
C PRO A 267 -2.79 -18.15 -13.33
N ALA A 268 -1.90 -17.17 -13.48
CA ALA A 268 -1.88 -16.27 -14.63
C ALA A 268 -2.19 -17.07 -15.91
N PRO A 269 -3.02 -16.56 -16.84
CA PRO A 269 -3.40 -17.29 -18.04
C PRO A 269 -2.14 -17.90 -18.63
N GLN A 270 -2.09 -19.24 -18.65
CA GLN A 270 -0.94 -19.89 -19.27
C GLN A 270 -0.87 -19.34 -20.70
N PRO A 271 0.33 -18.91 -21.17
CA PRO A 271 0.47 -18.52 -22.56
C PRO A 271 -0.14 -19.63 -23.42
N PRO A 272 -0.90 -19.28 -24.49
CA PRO A 272 -1.63 -20.26 -25.27
C PRO A 272 -0.68 -21.41 -25.62
N ALA A 273 -1.11 -22.63 -25.27
CA ALA A 273 -0.36 -23.83 -25.57
C ALA A 273 0.05 -23.75 -27.04
N THR A 274 1.37 -23.80 -27.28
CA THR A 274 1.90 -23.96 -28.64
C THR A 274 1.17 -25.17 -29.25
N PRO A 275 0.61 -25.06 -30.47
CA PRO A 275 -0.08 -26.18 -31.10
C PRO A 275 0.79 -27.42 -31.01
N ALA A 276 0.23 -28.47 -30.41
CA ALA A 276 0.90 -29.75 -30.27
C ALA A 276 1.36 -30.21 -31.65
N GLN A 277 2.67 -30.40 -31.77
CA GLN A 277 3.27 -31.02 -32.94
C GLN A 277 2.63 -32.41 -33.12
N PRO A 278 2.24 -32.82 -34.34
CA PRO A 278 1.66 -34.15 -34.56
C PRO A 278 2.65 -35.23 -34.07
N PRO A 279 2.16 -36.38 -33.58
CA PRO A 279 3.02 -37.43 -33.07
C PRO A 279 3.99 -37.87 -34.16
N ALA A 280 5.29 -37.79 -33.85
CA ALA A 280 6.30 -38.45 -34.66
C ALA A 280 5.98 -39.94 -34.70
N SER A 281 5.93 -40.52 -35.89
CA SER A 281 5.82 -41.96 -36.08
C SER A 281 6.82 -42.67 -35.17
N ALA A 282 6.31 -43.55 -34.31
CA ALA A 282 7.12 -44.40 -33.47
C ALA A 282 7.89 -45.39 -34.36
N SER A 283 9.12 -45.03 -34.72
CA SER A 283 10.13 -46.02 -35.03
C SER A 283 10.72 -46.47 -33.69
N ASP A 284 10.73 -47.77 -33.39
CA ASP A 284 11.27 -48.38 -32.15
C ASP A 284 12.79 -48.16 -31.96
N HIS A 285 13.41 -47.29 -32.76
CA HIS A 285 14.84 -47.06 -32.83
C HIS A 285 15.15 -45.56 -32.92
N PRO A 286 16.28 -45.10 -32.35
CA PRO A 286 16.61 -43.68 -32.30
C PRO A 286 16.76 -43.06 -33.69
N VAL A 287 16.31 -41.82 -33.83
CA VAL A 287 16.37 -41.06 -35.09
C VAL A 287 17.82 -40.98 -35.58
N GLY A 288 18.04 -41.36 -36.84
CA GLY A 288 19.37 -41.41 -37.46
C GLY A 288 20.09 -42.76 -37.32
N ALA A 289 19.49 -43.75 -36.65
CA ALA A 289 19.98 -45.12 -36.70
C ALA A 289 19.68 -45.75 -38.06
N THR A 290 20.71 -46.34 -38.67
CA THR A 290 20.63 -47.11 -39.92
C THR A 290 20.57 -48.61 -39.67
N GLY A 291 20.72 -49.06 -38.42
CA GLY A 291 20.53 -50.46 -38.04
C GLY A 291 20.68 -50.73 -36.54
N GLN A 292 20.31 -51.94 -36.12
CA GLN A 292 20.48 -52.45 -34.76
C GLN A 292 21.47 -53.61 -34.78
N CYS A 293 22.41 -53.61 -33.83
CA CYS A 293 23.39 -54.68 -33.61
C CYS A 293 22.77 -55.83 -32.80
N VAL A 294 23.38 -57.01 -32.85
CA VAL A 294 22.90 -58.21 -32.13
C VAL A 294 22.84 -58.01 -30.61
N ASP A 295 23.72 -57.18 -30.05
CA ASP A 295 23.73 -56.84 -28.62
C ASP A 295 22.69 -55.78 -28.22
N GLY A 296 21.82 -55.36 -29.14
CA GLY A 296 20.76 -54.39 -28.92
C GLY A 296 21.17 -52.93 -29.10
N THR A 297 22.46 -52.64 -29.33
CA THR A 297 22.93 -51.29 -29.63
C THR A 297 22.58 -50.83 -31.05
N TYR A 298 22.65 -49.53 -31.33
CA TYR A 298 22.29 -48.95 -32.63
C TYR A 298 23.52 -48.42 -33.38
N THR A 299 23.52 -48.55 -34.70
CA THR A 299 24.52 -47.98 -35.59
C THR A 299 23.91 -46.96 -36.52
N SER A 300 24.69 -45.95 -36.90
CA SER A 300 24.35 -44.95 -37.92
C SER A 300 25.23 -45.09 -39.18
N ALA A 301 25.88 -46.25 -39.35
CA ALA A 301 26.76 -46.51 -40.49
C ALA A 301 25.98 -46.46 -41.82
N ALA A 302 26.52 -45.75 -42.82
CA ALA A 302 25.87 -45.60 -44.12
C ALA A 302 25.85 -46.87 -44.98
N HIS A 303 26.64 -47.89 -44.62
CA HIS A 303 26.74 -49.15 -45.34
C HIS A 303 26.75 -50.35 -44.37
N ARG A 304 26.19 -51.48 -44.82
CA ARG A 304 26.12 -52.73 -44.04
C ARG A 304 27.49 -53.34 -43.74
N THR A 305 28.45 -53.17 -44.64
CA THR A 305 29.77 -53.79 -44.53
C THR A 305 30.58 -53.14 -43.39
N GLY A 306 30.86 -53.92 -42.33
CA GLY A 306 31.65 -53.49 -41.18
C GLY A 306 30.85 -52.83 -40.04
N ALA A 307 29.57 -52.52 -40.27
CA ALA A 307 28.66 -52.04 -39.23
C ALA A 307 28.46 -53.11 -38.14
N CYS A 308 28.42 -52.69 -36.87
CA CYS A 308 28.29 -53.59 -35.72
C CYS A 308 29.37 -54.68 -35.60
N SER A 309 30.53 -54.54 -36.27
CA SER A 309 31.61 -55.56 -36.25
C SER A 309 32.17 -55.85 -34.86
N ARG A 310 32.09 -54.89 -33.94
CA ARG A 310 32.44 -55.07 -32.51
C ARG A 310 31.26 -55.48 -31.62
N HIS A 311 30.06 -55.56 -32.19
CA HIS A 311 28.78 -55.76 -31.51
C HIS A 311 28.07 -57.04 -32.01
N GLY A 312 28.84 -58.02 -32.49
CA GLY A 312 28.33 -59.30 -32.97
C GLY A 312 27.68 -59.27 -34.37
N GLY A 313 27.79 -58.15 -35.09
CA GLY A 313 27.18 -57.96 -36.41
C GLY A 313 25.82 -57.27 -36.35
N LEU A 314 25.27 -56.99 -37.53
CA LEU A 314 23.96 -56.36 -37.69
C LEU A 314 22.85 -57.39 -37.43
N SER A 315 21.91 -57.05 -36.55
CA SER A 315 20.65 -57.78 -36.38
C SER A 315 19.63 -57.32 -37.42
N VAL A 316 19.47 -56.01 -37.60
CA VAL A 316 18.56 -55.39 -38.58
C VAL A 316 19.24 -54.15 -39.18
N TYR A 317 19.01 -53.88 -40.47
CA TYR A 317 19.48 -52.68 -41.15
C TYR A 317 18.31 -52.03 -41.90
N TYR A 318 18.06 -50.75 -41.62
CA TYR A 318 16.95 -49.95 -42.16
C TYR A 318 17.33 -49.21 -43.44
#